data_AF-A0A920P3L6-F1
#
_entry.id   AF-A0A920P3L6-F1
#
_cell.length_a   1.000
_cell.length_b   1.000
_cell.length_c   1.000
_cell.angle_alpha   90.00
_cell.angle_beta   90.00
_cell.angle_gamma   90.00
#
_symmetry.space_group_name_H-M   'P 1'
#
loop_
_entity.id
_entity.type
_entity.pdbx_description
1 polymer ?
#
loop_
_entity_poly.entity_id
_entity_poly.type
_entity_poly.pdbx_seq_one_letter_code
_entity_poly.pdbx_strand_id
1 'polypeptide(L)' 'MKNSAGNFYINDKPTGAVVGQQPFGGGRASGTNDKAGSMMNLLRWVSARSIKETFVPAVDYRYPFMDEE' A
#
# COMPACT_ATOMS: atom_id res chain seq x y z
N MET A 1 -5.61 -8.42 -22.47
CA MET A 1 -6.06 -9.53 -21.60
C MET A 1 -5.45 -9.51 -20.19
N LYS A 2 -4.39 -8.74 -19.89
CA LYS A 2 -3.69 -8.74 -18.58
C LYS A 2 -4.57 -8.43 -17.34
N ASN A 3 -5.65 -7.65 -17.48
CA ASN A 3 -6.48 -7.20 -16.35
C ASN A 3 -7.77 -8.02 -16.17
N SER A 4 -7.80 -9.27 -16.65
CA SER A 4 -9.00 -10.11 -16.56
C SER A 4 -9.09 -10.97 -15.30
N ALA A 5 -8.01 -11.11 -14.54
CA ALA A 5 -7.95 -11.99 -13.37
C ALA A 5 -7.24 -11.31 -12.19
N GLY A 6 -7.74 -11.53 -10.97
CA GLY A 6 -7.08 -11.12 -9.72
C GLY A 6 -6.01 -12.11 -9.24
N ASN A 7 -6.20 -13.40 -9.53
CA ASN A 7 -5.19 -14.45 -9.36
C ASN A 7 -5.08 -15.22 -10.68
N PHE A 8 -3.86 -15.45 -11.13
CA PHE A 8 -3.56 -16.21 -12.34
C PHE A 8 -2.70 -17.42 -11.97
N TYR A 9 -3.16 -18.61 -12.36
CA TYR A 9 -2.51 -19.89 -12.05
C TYR A 9 -2.08 -20.54 -13.36
N ILE A 10 -0.87 -21.13 -13.38
CA ILE A 10 -0.33 -21.83 -14.54
C ILE A 10 -0.16 -23.29 -14.16
N ASN A 11 -0.80 -24.19 -14.91
CA ASN A 11 -0.76 -25.65 -14.69
C ASN A 11 -1.25 -26.11 -13.31
N ASP A 12 -2.05 -25.29 -12.64
CA ASP A 12 -2.69 -25.61 -11.37
C ASP A 12 -4.13 -25.11 -11.38
N LYS A 13 -4.96 -25.68 -10.51
CA LYS A 13 -6.37 -25.28 -10.37
C LYS A 13 -6.47 -23.83 -9.88
N PRO A 14 -7.49 -23.05 -10.29
CA PRO A 14 -7.61 -21.63 -9.95
C PRO A 14 -8.19 -21.37 -8.55
N THR A 15 -8.07 -22.33 -7.62
CA THR A 15 -8.70 -22.31 -6.29
C THR A 15 -7.72 -22.77 -5.21
N GLY A 16 -8.00 -22.43 -3.95
CA GLY A 16 -7.21 -22.88 -2.80
C GLY A 16 -6.01 -22.00 -2.47
N ALA A 17 -6.15 -20.67 -2.58
CA ALA A 17 -5.07 -19.76 -2.23
C ALA A 17 -4.72 -19.91 -0.74
N VAL A 18 -3.42 -20.11 -0.47
CA VAL A 18 -2.90 -20.29 0.90
C VAL A 18 -2.51 -18.94 1.48
N VAL A 19 -2.94 -18.67 2.72
CA VAL A 19 -2.62 -17.43 3.46
C VAL A 19 -1.10 -17.24 3.52
N GLY A 20 -0.63 -16.05 3.13
CA GLY A 20 0.80 -15.70 3.13
C GLY A 20 1.62 -16.18 1.92
N GLN A 21 1.05 -17.00 1.03
CA GLN A 21 1.72 -17.42 -0.22
C GLN A 21 1.07 -16.80 -1.45
N GLN A 22 -0.25 -16.85 -1.52
CA GLN A 22 -1.04 -16.37 -2.65
C GLN A 22 -2.13 -15.44 -2.11
N PRO A 23 -1.82 -14.15 -1.90
CA PRO A 23 -2.83 -13.17 -1.54
C PRO A 23 -4.04 -13.28 -2.46
N PHE A 24 -5.23 -13.33 -1.89
CA PHE A 24 -6.44 -13.31 -2.70
C PHE A 24 -6.53 -11.96 -3.42
N GLY A 25 -6.55 -12.01 -4.73
CA GLY A 25 -6.66 -10.85 -5.61
C GLY A 25 -8.08 -10.66 -6.11
N GLY A 26 -8.35 -9.48 -6.64
CA GLY A 26 -9.57 -9.13 -7.34
C GLY A 26 -9.26 -8.25 -8.56
N GLY A 27 -9.99 -8.46 -9.64
CA GLY A 27 -10.02 -7.58 -10.80
C GLY A 27 -11.46 -7.32 -11.26
N ARG A 28 -11.68 -6.22 -11.98
CA ARG A 28 -13.01 -5.82 -12.51
C ARG A 28 -14.05 -5.74 -11.39
N ALA A 29 -15.23 -6.33 -11.56
CA ALA A 29 -16.33 -6.31 -10.60
C ALA A 29 -16.11 -7.17 -9.34
N SER A 30 -14.94 -7.80 -9.16
CA SER A 30 -14.68 -8.70 -8.01
C SER A 30 -14.17 -7.98 -6.75
N GLY A 31 -14.30 -6.65 -6.69
CA GLY A 31 -14.01 -5.82 -5.52
C GLY A 31 -12.71 -5.02 -5.62
N THR A 32 -12.20 -4.62 -4.46
CA THR A 32 -11.23 -3.52 -4.27
C THR A 32 -9.76 -3.96 -4.16
N ASN A 33 -9.48 -5.26 -4.26
CA ASN A 33 -8.13 -5.86 -4.30
C ASN A 33 -7.28 -5.69 -3.02
N ASP A 34 -7.90 -5.26 -1.93
CA ASP A 34 -7.40 -5.15 -0.55
C ASP A 34 -7.93 -6.33 0.31
N LYS A 35 -7.86 -7.55 -0.22
CA LYS A 35 -8.56 -8.71 0.34
C LYS A 35 -7.79 -9.39 1.48
N ALA A 36 -8.56 -10.10 2.32
CA ALA A 36 -8.05 -10.96 3.38
C ALA A 36 -6.97 -11.93 2.91
N GLY A 37 -6.00 -12.22 3.77
CA GLY A 37 -4.82 -13.02 3.46
C GLY A 37 -3.57 -12.20 3.10
N SER A 38 -3.65 -10.87 3.12
CA SER A 38 -2.52 -9.94 2.97
C SER A 38 -2.49 -8.88 4.08
N MET A 39 -1.32 -8.28 4.32
CA MET A 39 -1.16 -7.17 5.27
C MET A 39 -2.01 -5.95 4.88
N MET A 40 -2.27 -5.75 3.57
CA MET A 40 -3.04 -4.61 3.07
C MET A 40 -4.49 -4.61 3.58
N ASN A 41 -5.07 -5.79 3.80
CA ASN A 41 -6.40 -5.88 4.43
C ASN A 41 -6.40 -5.37 5.88
N LEU A 42 -5.30 -5.54 6.61
CA LEU A 42 -5.20 -5.02 7.98
C LEU A 42 -5.16 -3.49 7.99
N LEU A 43 -4.50 -2.87 6.99
CA LEU A 43 -4.46 -1.42 6.85
C LEU A 43 -5.84 -0.79 6.58
N ARG A 44 -6.84 -1.57 6.13
CA ARG A 44 -8.22 -1.06 5.95
C ARG A 44 -8.92 -0.73 7.27
N TRP A 45 -8.45 -1.31 8.37
CA TRP A 45 -9.05 -1.17 9.70
C TRP A 45 -8.24 -0.26 10.63
N VAL A 46 -7.17 0.35 10.11
CA VAL A 46 -6.29 1.24 10.87
C VAL A 46 -6.26 2.61 10.19
N SER A 47 -6.33 3.68 10.98
CA SER A 47 -6.08 5.04 10.53
C SER A 47 -4.64 5.43 10.90
N ALA A 48 -3.73 5.40 9.92
CA ALA A 48 -2.33 5.70 10.16
C ALA A 48 -2.12 7.19 10.50
N ARG A 49 -1.30 7.46 11.52
CA ARG A 49 -0.87 8.82 11.91
C ARG A 49 0.64 8.85 12.06
N SER A 50 1.28 9.78 11.37
CA SER A 50 2.70 10.08 11.54
C SER A 50 2.88 11.20 12.56
N ILE A 51 3.88 11.08 13.44
CA ILE A 51 4.27 12.10 14.41
C ILE A 51 5.74 12.42 14.17
N LYS A 52 6.07 13.70 14.04
CA LYS A 52 7.45 14.19 13.91
C LYS A 52 7.76 15.12 15.07
N GLU A 53 8.87 14.87 15.74
CA GLU A 53 9.46 15.76 16.73
C GLU A 53 10.78 16.31 16.16
N THR A 54 10.99 17.62 16.26
CA THR A 54 12.25 18.27 15.85
C THR A 54 12.88 18.86 17.11
N PHE A 55 14.00 18.31 17.56
CA PHE A 55 14.63 18.74 18.81
C PHE A 55 15.18 20.17 18.76
N VAL A 56 15.59 20.62 17.58
CA VAL A 56 16.07 21.99 17.33
C VAL A 56 15.33 22.55 16.11
N PRO A 57 14.15 23.19 16.30
CA PRO A 57 13.40 23.74 15.19
C PRO A 57 14.11 24.97 14.58
N ALA A 58 13.87 25.22 13.30
CA ALA A 58 14.32 26.46 12.66
C ALA A 58 13.68 27.66 13.37
N VAL A 59 14.50 28.67 13.67
CA VAL A 59 14.07 29.93 14.30
C VAL A 59 13.85 31.06 13.29
N ASP A 60 14.30 30.86 12.05
CA ASP A 60 14.12 31.76 10.91
C ASP A 60 13.55 30.96 9.74
N TYR A 61 12.68 31.59 8.95
CA TYR A 61 12.02 30.99 7.79
C TYR A 61 12.85 31.14 6.50
N ARG A 62 13.84 32.04 6.50
CA ARG A 62 14.66 32.33 5.31
C ARG A 62 15.58 31.16 4.98
N TYR A 63 15.77 30.94 3.69
CA TYR A 63 16.66 29.92 3.17
C TYR A 63 17.96 30.55 2.65
N PRO A 64 19.10 29.83 2.66
CA PRO A 64 20.40 30.39 2.24
C PRO A 64 20.48 30.96 0.81
N PHE A 65 19.54 30.61 -0.08
CA PHE A 65 19.51 31.14 -1.46
C PHE A 65 18.82 32.52 -1.57
N MET A 66 18.22 33.00 -0.47
CA MET A 66 17.51 34.29 -0.44
C MET A 66 18.41 35.46 -0.05
N ASP A 67 19.64 35.17 0.37
CA ASP A 67 20.63 36.20 0.69
C ASP A 67 21.18 36.78 -0.63
N GLU A 68 21.22 38.11 -0.74
CA GLU A 68 21.98 38.77 -1.81
C GLU A 68 23.47 38.46 -1.60
N GLU A 69 24.16 38.10 -2.69
CA GLU A 69 25.58 37.71 -2.69
C GLU A 69 26.50 38.78 -2.07
#